data_AF-A0A822ZDI7-F1
#
_entry.id   AF-A0A822ZDI7-F1
#
_cell.length_a   1.000
_cell.length_b   1.000
_cell.length_c   1.000
_cell.angle_alpha   90.00
_cell.angle_beta   90.00
_cell.angle_gamma   90.00
#
_symmetry.space_group_name_H-M   'P 1'
#
loop_
_entity.id
_entity.type
_entity.pdbx_description
1 polymer ?
#
loop_
_entity_poly.entity_id
_entity_poly.type
_entity_poly.pdbx_seq_one_letter_code
_entity_poly.pdbx_strand_id
1 'polypeptide(L)'
;MANGLQNWVLMVTTQTPTNIVVIKYWGKRDETLILPVNGSISVTLDPEHLCTTITVAVSPSFENDRMCLNGKEISLSDGRFQNRLRKIQCRANSVDDEDKGIHIKKEDWDKLHVLLLPITTFRLPLDWLLLLLVLLVLVKLHATFCSVVF
;
A
#
# COMPACT_ATOMS: atom_id res chain seq x y z
N MET A 1 -35.95 -17.67 8.08
CA MET A 1 -34.79 -18.59 8.01
C MET A 1 -33.55 -17.73 8.09
N ALA A 2 -32.92 -17.66 9.25
CA ALA A 2 -31.72 -16.85 9.46
C ALA A 2 -30.57 -17.52 8.72
N ASN A 3 -30.06 -16.88 7.66
CA ASN A 3 -28.82 -17.29 7.01
C ASN A 3 -27.73 -17.34 8.08
N GLY A 4 -27.17 -18.52 8.34
CA GLY A 4 -26.05 -18.68 9.26
C GLY A 4 -24.95 -17.71 8.83
N LEU A 5 -24.52 -16.83 9.74
CA LEU A 5 -23.39 -15.95 9.51
C LEU A 5 -22.19 -16.84 9.15
N GLN A 6 -21.77 -16.81 7.89
CA GLN A 6 -20.47 -17.34 7.52
C GLN A 6 -19.41 -16.46 8.21
N ASN A 7 -18.81 -17.00 9.28
CA ASN A 7 -17.86 -16.29 10.12
C ASN A 7 -16.44 -16.83 9.88
N TRP A 8 -16.02 -16.87 8.61
CA TRP A 8 -14.66 -17.23 8.23
C TRP A 8 -13.84 -15.97 7.97
N VAL A 9 -12.53 -16.07 8.15
CA VAL A 9 -11.60 -14.99 7.82
C VAL A 9 -10.51 -15.56 6.92
N LEU A 10 -10.42 -15.04 5.69
CA LEU A 10 -9.32 -15.31 4.79
C LEU A 10 -8.30 -14.19 4.96
N MET A 11 -7.04 -14.54 5.26
CA MET A 11 -5.98 -13.57 5.46
C MET A 11 -4.70 -13.95 4.73
N VAL A 12 -4.02 -12.94 4.20
CA VAL A 12 -2.71 -13.05 3.56
C VAL A 12 -1.81 -11.96 4.10
N THR A 13 -0.59 -12.33 4.49
CA THR A 13 0.44 -11.39 4.93
C THR A 13 1.57 -11.36 3.91
N THR A 14 1.98 -10.16 3.53
CA THR A 14 3.11 -9.93 2.62
C THR A 14 4.00 -8.82 3.13
N GLN A 15 5.27 -8.83 2.70
CA GLN A 15 6.27 -7.84 3.04
C GLN A 15 6.74 -7.15 1.77
N THR A 16 6.69 -5.81 1.78
CA THR A 16 7.13 -4.98 0.65
C THR A 16 8.36 -4.17 1.05
N PRO A 17 9.47 -4.23 0.29
CA PRO A 17 10.66 -3.42 0.57
C PRO A 17 10.47 -1.96 0.18
N THR A 18 11.26 -1.07 0.79
CA THR A 18 11.33 0.35 0.41
C THR A 18 12.31 0.56 -0.75
N ASN A 19 12.11 1.59 -1.57
CA ASN A 19 13.04 1.96 -2.64
C ASN A 19 13.58 3.38 -2.46
N ILE A 20 14.83 3.60 -2.91
CA ILE A 20 15.45 4.94 -3.01
C ILE A 20 15.69 5.27 -4.48
N VAL A 21 15.17 6.41 -4.90
CA VAL A 21 15.23 6.85 -6.29
C VAL A 21 16.58 7.48 -6.62
N VAL A 22 17.26 6.96 -7.65
CA VAL A 22 18.54 7.49 -8.18
C VAL A 22 18.33 8.44 -9.37
N ILE A 23 17.31 8.19 -10.21
CA ILE A 23 16.81 9.14 -11.22
C ILE A 23 15.42 9.57 -10.81
N LYS A 24 15.25 10.84 -10.45
CA LYS A 24 14.07 11.36 -9.77
C LYS A 24 12.79 11.26 -10.60
N TYR A 25 11.73 10.78 -9.96
CA TYR A 25 10.35 11.00 -10.38
C TYR A 25 9.93 12.41 -9.92
N TRP A 26 9.81 13.37 -10.83
CA TRP A 26 9.40 14.74 -10.47
C TRP A 26 8.56 15.40 -11.57
N GLY A 27 7.34 15.80 -11.21
CA GLY A 27 6.35 16.32 -12.17
C GLY A 27 5.44 15.22 -12.72
N LYS A 28 4.17 15.58 -12.95
CA LYS A 28 3.15 14.70 -13.52
C LYS A 28 2.60 15.35 -14.78
N ARG A 29 2.52 14.58 -15.88
CA ARG A 29 1.80 15.02 -17.09
C ARG A 29 0.30 14.76 -16.98
N ASP A 30 -0.10 13.79 -16.17
CA ASP A 30 -1.49 13.45 -15.86
C ASP A 30 -1.60 13.11 -14.37
N GLU A 31 -2.34 13.93 -13.60
CA GLU A 31 -2.51 13.73 -12.17
C GLU A 31 -3.53 12.66 -11.80
N THR A 32 -4.51 12.41 -12.68
CA THR A 32 -5.59 11.43 -12.47
C THR A 32 -5.04 10.02 -12.61
N LEU A 33 -4.25 9.78 -13.67
CA LEU A 33 -3.58 8.50 -13.92
C LEU A 33 -2.23 8.40 -13.21
N ILE A 34 -1.71 9.51 -12.65
CA ILE A 34 -0.39 9.60 -12.00
C ILE A 34 0.73 9.23 -13.00
N LEU A 35 0.68 9.80 -14.20
CA LEU A 35 1.70 9.58 -15.23
C LEU A 35 2.85 10.60 -15.08
N PRO A 36 4.11 10.16 -14.98
CA PRO A 36 5.23 11.09 -14.89
C PRO A 36 5.53 11.80 -16.21
N VAL A 37 6.24 12.91 -16.11
CA VAL A 37 6.86 13.59 -17.26
C VAL A 37 8.12 12.86 -17.75
N ASN A 38 8.83 12.15 -16.87
CA ASN A 38 10.07 11.44 -17.18
C ASN A 38 10.14 10.06 -16.51
N GLY A 39 10.96 9.16 -17.06
CA GLY A 39 11.27 7.89 -16.39
C GLY A 39 12.06 8.10 -15.10
N SER A 40 11.91 7.17 -14.14
CA SER A 40 12.68 7.14 -12.90
C SER A 40 13.37 5.80 -12.72
N ILE A 41 14.51 5.78 -12.04
CA ILE A 41 15.25 4.56 -11.66
C ILE A 41 15.43 4.59 -10.15
N SER A 42 15.22 3.47 -9.48
CA SER A 42 15.39 3.32 -8.03
C SER A 42 16.12 2.04 -7.68
N VAL A 43 16.76 2.04 -6.52
CA VAL A 43 17.35 0.85 -5.89
C VAL A 43 16.41 0.39 -4.78
N THR A 44 16.05 -0.89 -4.80
CA THR A 44 15.28 -1.53 -3.73
C THR A 44 16.19 -1.83 -2.55
N LEU A 45 15.78 -1.42 -1.35
CA LEU A 45 16.52 -1.66 -0.12
C LEU A 45 16.24 -3.05 0.44
N ASP A 46 17.16 -3.51 1.29
CA ASP A 46 17.01 -4.78 1.98
C ASP A 46 15.76 -4.77 2.89
N PRO A 47 14.81 -5.71 2.69
CA PRO A 47 13.61 -5.80 3.51
C PRO A 47 13.89 -6.16 4.98
N GLU A 48 15.06 -6.69 5.33
CA GLU A 48 15.45 -6.96 6.74
C GLU A 48 15.49 -5.68 7.58
N HIS A 49 15.80 -4.55 6.94
CA HIS A 49 15.93 -3.26 7.63
C HIS A 49 14.71 -2.36 7.38
N LEU A 50 14.27 -2.23 6.13
CA LEU A 50 13.30 -1.21 5.71
C LEU A 50 12.19 -1.79 4.85
N CYS A 51 11.13 -2.24 5.50
CA CYS A 51 9.97 -2.82 4.84
C CYS A 51 8.65 -2.39 5.48
N THR A 52 7.58 -2.65 4.75
CA THR A 52 6.21 -2.63 5.25
C THR A 52 5.63 -4.02 5.17
N THR A 53 5.25 -4.58 6.31
CA THR A 53 4.50 -5.84 6.39
C THR A 53 3.02 -5.50 6.42
N ILE A 54 2.24 -6.06 5.51
CA ILE A 54 0.82 -5.80 5.37
C ILE A 54 0.08 -7.12 5.47
N THR A 55 -0.84 -7.19 6.43
CA THR A 55 -1.84 -8.26 6.46
C THR A 55 -3.14 -7.73 5.87
N VAL A 56 -3.66 -8.45 4.89
CA VAL A 56 -4.97 -8.22 4.27
C VAL A 56 -5.90 -9.32 4.74
N ALA A 57 -7.05 -8.95 5.30
CA ALA A 57 -8.07 -9.90 5.72
C ALA A 57 -9.41 -9.58 5.05
N VAL A 58 -10.15 -10.63 4.73
CA VAL A 58 -11.49 -10.56 4.14
C VAL A 58 -12.42 -11.50 4.89
N SER A 59 -13.63 -11.04 5.17
CA SER A 59 -14.66 -11.80 5.88
C SER A 59 -16.05 -11.29 5.50
N PRO A 60 -17.07 -12.15 5.42
CA PRO A 60 -18.47 -11.73 5.33
C PRO A 60 -18.96 -10.95 6.56
N SER A 61 -18.24 -11.03 7.69
CA SER A 61 -18.57 -10.32 8.93
C SER A 61 -18.08 -8.86 8.98
N PHE A 62 -17.27 -8.44 8.00
CA PHE A 62 -16.80 -7.05 7.93
C PHE A 62 -17.87 -6.16 7.31
N GLU A 63 -18.23 -5.07 7.98
CA GLU A 63 -19.28 -4.14 7.52
C GLU A 63 -18.77 -3.05 6.57
N ASN A 64 -17.48 -2.72 6.66
CA ASN A 64 -16.86 -1.64 5.91
C ASN A 64 -15.38 -1.94 5.66
N ASP A 65 -14.81 -1.34 4.61
CA ASP A 65 -13.36 -1.36 4.40
C ASP A 65 -12.65 -0.56 5.49
N ARG A 66 -11.61 -1.16 6.09
CA ARG A 66 -10.86 -0.55 7.20
C ARG A 66 -9.37 -0.69 6.99
N MET A 67 -8.62 0.30 7.45
CA MET A 67 -7.16 0.28 7.44
C MET A 67 -6.61 0.80 8.76
N CYS A 68 -5.76 0.01 9.41
CA CYS A 68 -5.07 0.37 10.64
C CYS A 68 -3.56 0.38 10.41
N LEU A 69 -2.99 1.57 10.19
CA LEU A 69 -1.55 1.75 10.00
C LEU A 69 -0.86 1.86 11.35
N ASN A 70 0.08 0.95 11.62
CA ASN A 70 0.81 0.91 12.89
C ASN A 70 -0.13 0.93 14.12
N GLY A 71 -1.27 0.24 14.01
CA GLY A 71 -2.29 0.18 15.07
C GLY A 71 -3.24 1.38 15.16
N LYS A 72 -3.06 2.41 14.32
CA LYS A 72 -3.95 3.58 14.26
C LYS A 72 -4.89 3.49 13.06
N GLU A 73 -6.19 3.62 13.31
CA GLU A 73 -7.21 3.61 12.26
C GLU A 73 -7.09 4.86 11.37
N ILE A 74 -7.17 4.64 10.06
CA ILE A 74 -7.10 5.68 9.02
C ILE A 74 -8.38 5.63 8.20
N SER A 75 -8.95 6.81 7.91
CA SER A 75 -10.11 6.92 7.03
C SER A 75 -9.75 6.57 5.59
N LEU A 76 -10.50 5.64 4.99
CA LEU A 76 -10.38 5.24 3.60
C LEU A 76 -11.26 6.07 2.65
N SER A 77 -11.57 7.31 3.03
CA SER A 77 -12.38 8.24 2.23
C SER A 77 -11.64 8.83 1.02
N ASP A 78 -10.32 8.61 0.89
CA ASP A 78 -9.59 9.02 -0.32
C ASP A 78 -10.01 8.15 -1.51
N GLY A 79 -10.58 8.80 -2.55
CA GLY A 79 -11.03 8.12 -3.76
C GLY A 79 -9.94 7.32 -4.47
N ARG A 80 -8.66 7.65 -4.26
CA ARG A 80 -7.54 6.86 -4.81
C ARG A 80 -7.49 5.44 -4.25
N PHE A 81 -7.72 5.26 -2.95
CA PHE A 81 -7.69 3.94 -2.33
C PHE A 81 -8.87 3.11 -2.85
N GLN A 82 -10.07 3.65 -2.79
CA GLN A 82 -11.29 2.98 -3.26
C GLN A 82 -11.18 2.56 -4.74
N ASN A 83 -10.62 3.44 -5.58
CA ASN A 83 -10.39 3.13 -6.99
C ASN A 83 -9.38 1.98 -7.20
N ARG A 84 -8.35 1.89 -6.36
CA ARG A 84 -7.37 0.79 -6.43
C ARG A 84 -7.99 -0.51 -5.92
N LEU A 85 -8.69 -0.48 -4.79
CA LEU A 85 -9.34 -1.63 -4.22
C LEU A 85 -10.36 -2.24 -5.18
N ARG A 86 -11.24 -1.41 -5.76
CA ARG A 86 -12.20 -1.85 -6.78
C ARG A 86 -11.51 -2.49 -7.98
N LYS A 87 -10.42 -1.90 -8.49
CA LYS A 87 -9.65 -2.50 -9.61
C LYS A 87 -9.05 -3.86 -9.25
N ILE A 88 -8.64 -4.07 -8.01
CA ILE A 88 -8.12 -5.36 -7.52
C ILE A 88 -9.27 -6.37 -7.42
N GLN A 89 -10.40 -5.99 -6.81
CA GLN A 89 -11.59 -6.85 -6.69
C GLN A 89 -12.13 -7.28 -8.06
N CYS A 90 -12.24 -6.37 -9.04
CA CYS A 90 -12.68 -6.73 -10.40
C CYS A 90 -11.75 -7.72 -11.11
N ARG A 91 -10.48 -7.82 -10.69
CA ARG A 91 -9.48 -8.76 -11.23
C ARG A 91 -9.35 -10.02 -10.39
N ALA A 92 -10.02 -10.11 -9.23
CA ALA A 92 -9.97 -11.27 -8.38
C ALA A 92 -10.67 -12.46 -9.06
N ASN A 93 -10.15 -13.66 -8.79
CA ASN A 93 -10.71 -14.92 -9.26
C ASN A 93 -11.42 -15.64 -8.11
N SER A 94 -12.11 -16.73 -8.41
CA SER A 94 -12.64 -17.60 -7.35
C SER A 94 -11.50 -18.14 -6.49
N VAL A 95 -11.76 -18.27 -5.19
CA VAL A 95 -10.84 -18.84 -4.22
C VAL A 95 -11.56 -19.96 -3.49
N ASP A 96 -10.95 -21.13 -3.50
CA ASP A 96 -11.42 -22.32 -2.81
C ASP A 96 -10.29 -22.76 -1.86
N ASP A 97 -10.56 -22.73 -0.55
CA ASP A 97 -9.68 -23.22 0.50
C ASP A 97 -10.43 -24.34 1.23
N GLU A 98 -10.17 -25.58 0.80
CA GLU A 98 -10.84 -26.79 1.30
C GLU A 98 -10.57 -27.03 2.80
N ASP A 99 -9.36 -26.69 3.27
CA ASP A 99 -8.95 -26.88 4.66
C ASP A 99 -9.76 -26.00 5.61
N LYS A 100 -10.16 -24.81 5.16
CA LYS A 100 -10.95 -23.86 5.95
C LYS A 100 -12.43 -23.82 5.56
N GLY A 101 -12.84 -24.60 4.56
CA GLY A 101 -14.20 -24.58 4.01
C GLY A 101 -14.61 -23.22 3.43
N ILE A 102 -13.65 -22.47 2.89
CA ILE A 102 -13.88 -21.13 2.34
C ILE A 102 -14.05 -21.26 0.82
N HIS A 103 -15.21 -20.82 0.32
CA HIS A 103 -15.52 -20.78 -1.11
C HIS A 103 -15.98 -19.37 -1.47
N ILE A 104 -15.14 -18.63 -2.21
CA ILE A 104 -15.41 -17.27 -2.64
C ILE A 104 -15.55 -17.29 -4.15
N LYS A 105 -16.74 -16.97 -4.67
CA LYS A 105 -16.92 -16.82 -6.13
C LYS A 105 -16.43 -15.46 -6.59
N LYS A 106 -16.21 -15.35 -7.90
CA LYS A 106 -15.79 -14.08 -8.51
C LYS A 106 -16.76 -12.92 -8.21
N GLU A 107 -18.06 -13.19 -8.21
CA GLU A 107 -19.09 -12.17 -7.95
C GLU A 107 -19.17 -11.73 -6.47
N ASP A 108 -18.62 -12.53 -5.55
CA ASP A 108 -18.72 -12.24 -4.11
C ASP A 108 -17.70 -11.18 -3.68
N TRP A 109 -16.61 -10.99 -4.44
CA TRP A 109 -15.58 -9.98 -4.16
C TRP A 109 -16.11 -8.54 -4.12
N ASP A 110 -17.18 -8.24 -4.86
CA ASP A 110 -17.79 -6.91 -4.87
C ASP A 110 -18.59 -6.59 -3.59
N LYS A 111 -18.95 -7.63 -2.81
CA LYS A 111 -19.72 -7.50 -1.56
C LYS A 111 -18.84 -7.63 -0.31
N LEU A 112 -17.64 -8.18 -0.47
CA LEU A 112 -16.73 -8.44 0.63
C LEU A 112 -15.93 -7.19 0.97
N HIS A 113 -15.89 -6.89 2.27
CA HIS A 113 -15.10 -5.80 2.82
C HIS A 113 -13.71 -6.27 3.23
N VAL A 114 -12.74 -5.35 3.18
CA VAL A 114 -11.33 -5.65 3.44
C VAL A 114 -10.82 -4.92 4.69
N LEU A 115 -10.12 -5.66 5.54
CA LEU A 115 -9.34 -5.12 6.65
C LEU A 115 -7.85 -5.16 6.31
N LEU A 116 -7.21 -4.00 6.33
CA LEU A 116 -5.78 -3.83 6.09
C LEU A 116 -5.05 -3.47 7.38
N LEU A 117 -4.02 -4.23 7.72
CA LEU A 117 -3.18 -4.03 8.90
C LEU A 117 -1.71 -3.84 8.52
N PRO A 118 -1.34 -2.70 7.92
CA PRO A 118 0.06 -2.40 7.59
C PRO A 118 0.87 -1.99 8.82
N ILE A 119 2.07 -2.54 8.92
CA ILE A 119 3.08 -2.24 9.93
C ILE A 119 4.39 -1.90 9.22
N THR A 120 4.94 -0.72 9.50
CA THR A 120 6.21 -0.25 8.90
C THR A 120 7.35 -0.40 9.90
N THR A 121 8.49 -0.97 9.49
CA THR A 121 9.69 -1.03 10.35
C THR A 121 10.41 0.30 10.50
N PHE A 122 10.01 1.32 9.72
CA PHE A 122 10.54 2.67 9.80
C PHE A 122 10.14 3.36 11.11
N ARG A 123 10.81 2.99 12.20
CA ARG A 123 10.95 3.87 13.36
C ARG A 123 11.85 4.98 12.90
N LEU A 124 11.41 6.24 12.94
CA LEU A 124 12.32 7.38 12.91
C LEU A 124 13.00 7.42 14.27
N PRO A 125 14.23 6.93 14.48
CA PRO A 125 14.96 7.30 15.68
C PRO A 125 15.24 8.80 15.53
N LEU A 126 15.10 9.59 16.60
CA LEU A 126 15.34 11.04 16.55
C LEU A 126 16.71 11.39 15.91
N ASP A 127 17.67 10.47 15.96
CA ASP A 127 19.02 10.63 15.41
C ASP A 127 19.08 10.57 13.86
N TRP A 128 18.12 9.93 13.19
CA TRP A 128 18.06 9.87 11.72
C TRP A 128 17.42 11.10 11.10
N LEU A 129 16.75 11.95 11.89
CA LEU A 129 16.21 13.21 11.40
C LEU A 129 17.34 14.10 10.86
N LEU A 130 18.52 14.06 11.48
CA LEU A 130 19.71 14.76 11.01
C LEU A 130 20.21 14.22 9.67
N LEU A 131 20.27 12.89 9.50
CA LEU A 131 20.69 12.28 8.23
C LEU A 131 19.68 12.56 7.11
N LEU A 132 18.38 12.52 7.41
CA LEU A 132 17.32 12.80 6.44
C LEU A 132 17.28 14.31 6.10
N LEU A 133 17.54 15.20 7.06
CA LEU A 133 17.76 16.62 6.82
C LEU A 133 19.02 16.87 5.99
N VAL A 134 20.14 16.22 6.29
CA VAL A 134 21.38 16.34 5.51
C VAL A 134 21.17 15.81 4.09
N LEU A 135 20.51 14.67 3.92
CA LEU A 135 20.18 14.12 2.60
C LEU A 135 19.21 15.05 1.85
N LEU A 136 18.17 15.58 2.50
CA LEU A 136 17.26 16.55 1.91
C LEU A 136 17.98 17.84 1.52
N VAL A 137 18.88 18.36 2.35
CA VAL A 137 19.69 19.55 2.07
C VAL A 137 20.62 19.28 0.89
N LEU A 138 21.32 18.15 0.85
CA LEU A 138 22.19 17.75 -0.27
C LEU A 138 21.39 17.56 -1.57
N VAL A 139 20.22 16.91 -1.50
CA VAL A 139 19.34 16.68 -2.65
C VAL A 139 18.73 17.99 -3.15
N LYS A 140 18.51 18.98 -2.27
CA LYS A 140 18.00 20.32 -2.61
C LYS A 140 19.12 21.20 -3.19
N LEU A 141 20.33 21.17 -2.63
CA LEU A 141 21.52 21.81 -3.20
C LEU A 141 21.85 21.27 -4.60
N HIS A 142 21.75 19.95 -4.81
CA HIS A 142 21.97 19.35 -6.13
C HIS A 142 20.82 19.66 -7.11
N ALA A 143 19.58 19.79 -6.62
CA ALA A 143 18.45 20.22 -7.44
C ALA A 143 18.57 21.68 -7.88
N THR A 144 19.08 22.58 -7.02
CA THR A 144 19.38 23.97 -7.40
C THR A 144 20.47 24.03 -8.48
N PHE A 145 21.42 23.09 -8.49
CA PHE A 145 22.46 23.01 -9.53
C PHE A 145 21.90 22.50 -10.87
N CYS A 146 20.98 21.53 -10.87
CA CYS A 146 20.33 21.05 -12.10
C CYS A 146 19.34 22.06 -12.71
N SER A 147 18.72 22.94 -11.93
CA SER A 147 17.86 24.02 -12.44
C SER A 147 18.61 25.18 -13.09
N VAL A 148 19.94 25.21 -13.02
CA VAL A 148 20.79 26.24 -13.67
C VAL A 148 21.43 25.70 -14.97
N VAL A 149 21.28 24.41 -15.28
CA VAL A 149 21.87 23.77 -16.48
C VAL A 149 20.81 23.16 -17.42
N PHE A 150 19.54 23.50 -17.26
CA PHE A 150 18.49 23.26 -18.25
C PHE A 150 17.59 24.49 -18.42
#